data_AF-A0A2K8L002-F1
#
_entry.id   AF-A0A2K8L002-F1
#
_cell.length_a   1.000
_cell.length_b   1.000
_cell.length_c   1.000
_cell.angle_alpha   90.00
_cell.angle_beta   90.00
_cell.angle_gamma   90.00
#
_symmetry.space_group_name_H-M   'P 1'
#
loop_
_entity.id
_entity.type
_entity.pdbx_description
1 polymer ?
#
loop_
_entity_poly.entity_id
_entity_poly.type
_entity_poly.pdbx_seq_one_letter_code
_entity_poly.pdbx_strand_id
1 'polypeptide(L)'
;MKTPDAVLDLISDQINDLFAHGKQTSQEIRHNVRSLVHSQLAKLDVVSREEFDTQQLILEKTRRKIDDLEKQLAQLESALDTITQKAD
;
A
#
# COMPACT_ATOMS: atom_id res chain seq x y z
N MET A 1 11.39 -5.27 2.58
CA MET A 1 10.63 -4.96 1.35
C MET A 1 11.30 -5.66 0.20
N LYS A 2 10.57 -6.42 -0.63
CA LYS A 2 11.15 -6.99 -1.85
C LYS A 2 11.42 -5.82 -2.80
N THR A 3 12.68 -5.58 -3.15
CA THR A 3 13.07 -4.47 -4.01
C THR A 3 12.55 -4.71 -5.43
N PRO A 4 12.20 -3.64 -6.18
CA PRO A 4 11.78 -3.78 -7.58
C PRO A 4 12.78 -4.55 -8.44
N ASP A 5 14.08 -4.37 -8.18
CA ASP A 5 15.17 -5.01 -8.95
C ASP A 5 15.16 -6.54 -8.84
N ALA A 6 14.96 -7.09 -7.63
CA ALA A 6 14.93 -8.53 -7.42
C ALA A 6 13.75 -9.22 -8.13
N VAL A 7 12.69 -8.47 -8.44
CA VAL A 7 11.52 -8.98 -9.19
C VAL A 7 11.82 -9.00 -10.68
N LEU A 8 12.49 -7.96 -11.18
CA LEU A 8 12.90 -7.86 -12.58
C LEU A 8 13.90 -8.97 -12.93
N ASP A 9 14.84 -9.27 -12.04
CA ASP A 9 15.79 -10.37 -12.22
C ASP A 9 15.07 -11.73 -12.30
N LEU A 10 14.15 -12.00 -11.38
CA LEU A 10 13.41 -13.26 -11.32
C LEU A 10 12.47 -13.45 -12.53
N ILE A 11 11.87 -12.37 -13.03
CA ILE A 11 11.10 -12.38 -14.28
C ILE A 11 12.04 -12.66 -15.46
N SER A 12 13.21 -12.02 -15.51
CA SER A 12 14.18 -12.20 -16.59
C SER A 12 14.69 -13.63 -16.67
N ASP A 13 14.96 -14.25 -15.52
CA ASP A 13 15.36 -15.67 -15.42
C ASP A 13 14.25 -16.60 -15.92
N GLN A 14 13.00 -16.40 -15.47
CA GLN A 14 11.86 -17.20 -15.91
C GLN A 14 11.56 -17.06 -17.41
N ILE A 15 11.76 -15.86 -17.96
CA ILE A 15 11.59 -15.60 -19.39
C ILE A 15 12.68 -16.34 -20.19
N ASN A 16 13.94 -16.26 -19.74
CA ASN A 16 15.05 -16.96 -20.39
C ASN A 16 14.85 -18.48 -20.40
N ASP A 17 14.34 -19.06 -19.31
CA ASP A 17 14.01 -20.49 -19.25
C ASP A 17 12.91 -20.89 -20.26
N LEU A 18 11.86 -20.06 -20.40
CA LEU A 18 10.80 -20.29 -21.40
C LEU A 18 11.34 -20.25 -22.84
N PHE A 19 12.27 -19.34 -23.13
CA PHE A 19 12.91 -19.24 -24.45
C PHE A 19 13.93 -20.36 -24.70
N ALA A 20 14.67 -20.79 -23.68
CA ALA A 20 15.67 -21.84 -23.79
C ALA A 20 15.07 -23.25 -23.99
N HIS A 21 13.83 -23.48 -23.57
CA HIS A 21 13.21 -24.81 -23.54
C HIS A 21 12.05 -24.99 -24.56
N GLY A 22 11.66 -23.95 -25.30
CA GLY A 22 10.41 -23.95 -26.08
C GLY A 22 10.53 -24.09 -27.60
N LYS A 23 9.93 -25.14 -28.17
CA LYS A 23 9.42 -25.16 -29.57
C LYS A 23 8.09 -24.39 -29.70
N GLN A 24 7.90 -23.33 -28.91
CA GLN A 24 6.61 -22.64 -28.80
C GLN A 24 6.51 -21.48 -29.79
N THR A 25 5.30 -21.24 -30.30
CA THR A 25 5.03 -20.12 -31.19
C THR A 25 5.20 -18.80 -30.44
N SER A 26 5.65 -17.74 -31.12
CA SER A 26 5.85 -16.41 -30.52
C SER A 26 4.62 -15.88 -29.76
N GLN A 27 3.42 -16.29 -30.16
CA GLN A 27 2.16 -15.93 -29.50
C GLN A 27 1.98 -16.61 -28.14
N GLU A 28 2.34 -17.89 -28.01
CA GLU A 28 2.28 -18.63 -26.75
C GLU A 28 3.29 -18.07 -25.74
N ILE A 29 4.49 -17.72 -26.21
CA ILE A 29 5.52 -17.10 -25.36
C ILE A 29 5.00 -15.76 -24.83
N ARG A 30 4.45 -14.88 -25.69
CA ARG A 30 3.87 -13.61 -25.23
C ARG A 30 2.76 -13.80 -24.18
N HIS A 31 1.91 -14.81 -24.35
CA HIS A 31 0.87 -15.12 -23.38
C HIS A 31 1.46 -15.57 -22.03
N ASN A 32 2.42 -16.50 -22.05
CA ASN A 32 3.07 -17.02 -20.86
C ASN A 32 3.84 -15.93 -20.11
N VAL A 33 4.60 -15.09 -20.82
CA VAL A 33 5.31 -13.95 -20.24
C VAL A 33 4.34 -12.98 -19.56
N ARG A 34 3.21 -12.65 -20.21
CA ARG A 34 2.19 -11.77 -19.62
C ARG A 34 1.58 -12.36 -18.35
N SER A 35 1.29 -13.66 -18.35
CA SER A 35 0.77 -14.38 -17.18
C SER A 35 1.78 -14.40 -16.02
N LEU A 36 3.06 -14.67 -16.32
CA LEU A 36 4.13 -14.64 -15.33
C LEU A 36 4.28 -13.27 -14.68
N VAL A 37 4.40 -12.20 -15.48
CA VAL A 37 4.50 -10.83 -14.98
C VAL A 37 3.30 -10.49 -14.09
N HIS A 38 2.08 -10.83 -14.53
CA HIS A 38 0.88 -10.59 -13.74
C HIS A 38 0.91 -11.35 -12.41
N SER A 39 1.34 -12.62 -12.43
CA SER A 39 1.45 -13.45 -11.22
C SER A 39 2.53 -12.97 -10.25
N GLN A 40 3.64 -12.43 -10.77
CA GLN A 40 4.73 -11.92 -9.95
C GLN A 40 4.38 -10.57 -9.36
N LEU A 41 3.69 -9.69 -10.11
CA LEU A 41 3.14 -8.45 -9.58
C LEU A 41 2.08 -8.72 -8.51
N ALA A 42 1.18 -9.70 -8.71
CA ALA A 42 0.20 -10.09 -7.69
C ALA A 42 0.81 -10.70 -6.41
N LYS A 43 2.04 -11.24 -6.49
CA LYS A 43 2.81 -11.71 -5.32
C LYS A 43 3.59 -10.60 -4.62
N LEU A 44 3.67 -9.42 -5.23
CA LEU A 44 4.08 -8.22 -4.52
C LEU A 44 2.85 -7.72 -3.76
N ASP A 45 3.08 -7.22 -2.55
CA ASP A 45 2.06 -6.53 -1.77
C ASP A 45 1.80 -5.13 -2.39
N VAL A 46 1.39 -5.13 -3.66
CA VAL A 46 1.09 -3.94 -4.44
C VAL A 46 -0.40 -3.65 -4.28
N VAL A 47 -0.69 -2.53 -3.64
CA VAL A 47 -2.03 -1.96 -3.68
C VAL A 47 -2.24 -1.29 -5.03
N SER A 48 -3.46 -1.37 -5.56
CA SER A 48 -3.80 -0.58 -6.72
C SER A 48 -3.67 0.91 -6.40
N ARG A 49 -3.46 1.74 -7.43
CA ARG A 49 -3.37 3.19 -7.25
C ARG A 49 -4.66 3.77 -6.64
N GLU A 50 -5.81 3.22 -7.01
CA GLU A 50 -7.11 3.63 -6.48
C GLU A 50 -7.25 3.31 -4.98
N GLU A 51 -6.79 2.13 -4.55
CA GLU A 51 -6.77 1.76 -3.13
C GLU A 51 -5.78 2.63 -2.34
N PHE A 52 -4.62 2.95 -2.92
CA PHE A 52 -3.67 3.87 -2.31
C PHE A 52 -4.28 5.25 -2.09
N ASP A 53 -4.90 5.84 -3.13
CA ASP A 53 -5.54 7.14 -3.05
C ASP A 53 -6.68 7.15 -2.01
N THR A 54 -7.44 6.05 -1.93
CA THR A 54 -8.49 5.86 -0.91
C THR A 54 -7.91 5.81 0.50
N GLN A 55 -6.82 5.08 0.72
CA GLN A 55 -6.14 5.02 2.02
C GLN A 55 -5.60 6.39 2.43
N GLN A 56 -5.04 7.15 1.49
CA GLN A 56 -4.58 8.51 1.74
C GLN A 56 -5.73 9.42 2.20
N LEU A 57 -6.89 9.35 1.55
CA LEU A 57 -8.08 10.11 1.95
C LEU A 57 -8.54 9.73 3.38
N ILE A 58 -8.54 8.44 3.69
CA ILE A 58 -8.90 7.95 5.03
C ILE A 58 -7.92 8.52 6.08
N LEU A 59 -6.62 8.51 5.79
CA LEU A 59 -5.60 9.07 6.68
C LEU A 59 -5.77 10.57 6.91
N GLU A 60 -6.11 11.35 5.87
CA GLU A 60 -6.43 12.76 6.06
C GLU A 60 -7.64 12.97 6.97
N LYS A 61 -8.68 12.16 6.79
CA LYS A 61 -9.89 12.23 7.61
C LYS A 61 -9.63 11.84 9.07
N THR A 62 -8.83 10.79 9.31
CA THR A 62 -8.49 10.37 10.67
C THR A 62 -7.63 11.42 11.36
N ARG A 63 -6.66 12.03 10.65
CA ARG A 63 -5.86 13.13 11.19
C ARG A 63 -6.72 14.31 11.64
N ARG A 64 -7.65 14.77 10.79
CA ARG A 64 -8.60 15.84 11.17
C ARG A 64 -9.42 15.48 12.39
N LYS A 65 -9.90 14.23 12.48
CA LYS A 65 -10.69 13.77 13.62
C LYS A 65 -9.85 13.72 14.91
N ILE A 66 -8.57 13.36 14.82
CA ILE A 66 -7.65 13.41 15.96
C ILE A 66 -7.47 14.85 16.41
N ASP A 67 -7.16 15.78 15.49
CA ASP A 67 -6.97 17.20 15.83
C ASP A 67 -8.21 17.80 16.53
N ASP A 68 -9.42 17.42 16.11
CA ASP A 68 -10.65 17.90 16.73
C ASP A 68 -10.89 17.28 18.12
N LEU A 69 -10.57 16.00 18.31
CA LEU A 69 -10.66 15.34 19.62
C LEU A 69 -9.63 15.90 20.60
N GLU A 70 -8.41 16.22 20.15
CA GLU A 70 -7.39 16.87 20.96
C GLU A 70 -7.86 18.25 21.47
N LYS A 71 -8.52 19.04 20.61
CA LYS A 71 -9.12 20.32 21.02
C LYS A 71 -10.24 20.13 22.04
N GLN A 72 -11.12 19.16 21.84
CA GLN A 72 -12.21 18.86 22.77
C GLN A 72 -11.65 18.43 24.13
N LEU A 73 -10.60 17.60 24.13
CA LEU A 73 -9.93 17.18 25.35
C LEU A 73 -9.32 18.37 26.10
N ALA A 74 -8.58 19.24 25.40
CA ALA A 74 -8.00 20.44 26.00
C ALA A 74 -9.05 21.39 26.60
N GLN A 75 -10.20 21.54 25.93
CA GLN A 75 -11.33 22.32 26.46
C GLN A 75 -11.90 21.70 27.75
N LEU A 76 -12.04 20.38 27.78
CA LEU A 76 -12.57 19.65 28.92
C LEU A 76 -11.60 19.70 30.11
N GLU A 77 -10.30 19.50 29.86
CA GLU A 77 -9.24 19.64 30.87
C GLU A 77 -9.24 21.06 31.48
N SER A 78 -9.30 22.10 30.64
CA SER A 78 -9.39 23.48 31.13
C SER A 78 -10.65 23.76 31.95
N ALA A 79 -11.79 23.20 31.55
CA ALA A 79 -13.03 23.32 32.30
C ALA A 79 -12.95 22.63 33.68
N LEU A 80 -12.32 21.45 33.75
CA LEU A 80 -12.09 20.73 35.00
C LEU A 80 -11.16 21.49 35.94
N ASP A 81 -10.05 22.04 35.43
CA ASP A 81 -9.14 22.89 36.22
C ASP A 81 -9.87 24.11 36.81
N THR A 82 -10.75 24.73 36.01
CA THR A 82 -11.57 25.86 36.46
C THR A 82 -12.56 25.46 37.56
N ILE A 83 -13.12 24.25 37.50
CA ILE A 83 -14.04 23.75 38.54
C ILE A 83 -13.28 23.46 39.83
N THR A 84 -12.11 22.82 39.74
CA THR A 84 -11.27 22.52 40.91
C THR A 84 -10.80 23.81 41.60
N GLN A 85 -10.39 24.83 40.84
CA GLN A 85 -9.97 26.13 41.39
C GLN A 85 -11.11 26.95 42.03
N LYS A 86 -12.37 26.65 41.73
CA LYS A 86 -13.53 27.30 42.37
C LYS A 86 -14.00 26.59 43.64
N ALA A 87 -13.55 25.36 43.86
CA ALA A 87 -13.92 24.54 45.01
C ALA A 87 -12.98 24.72 46.20
N ASP A 88 -11.76 25.22 45.96
CA ASP A 88 -10.80 25.71 46.96
C ASP A 88 -10.95 27.22 47.21
#